data_AF-A0A925NFY8-F1
#
_entry.id   AF-A0A925NFY8-F1
#
_cell.length_a   1.000
_cell.length_b   1.000
_cell.length_c   1.000
_cell.angle_alpha   90.00
_cell.angle_beta   90.00
_cell.angle_gamma   90.00
#
_symmetry.space_group_name_H-M   'P 1'
#
loop_
_entity.id
_entity.type
_entity.pdbx_description
1 polymer ?
#
loop_
_entity_poly.entity_id
_entity_poly.type
_entity_poly.pdbx_seq_one_letter_code
_entity_poly.pdbx_strand_id
1 'polypeptide(L)'
;MDDWSKSFLSLRTVRGHFDGGPWTASVDRWGGERHQAMQCLAQHASSEAATAAQIAKWMGPPEQRLRCPSVECTAFSATAGNTSEVWVYHWRGAHDRLGFVMTAGRVRAASWAYVGE
;
A
#
# COMPACT_ATOMS: atom_id res chain seq x y z
N MET A 1 -5.97 -12.62 8.50
CA MET A 1 -4.96 -12.40 7.44
C MET A 1 -5.46 -12.85 6.08
N ASP A 2 -5.85 -14.13 5.89
CA ASP A 2 -6.30 -14.63 4.57
C ASP A 2 -7.49 -13.85 4.01
N ASP A 3 -8.44 -13.44 4.87
CA ASP A 3 -9.62 -12.71 4.42
C ASP A 3 -9.30 -11.30 3.92
N TRP A 4 -8.36 -10.59 4.56
CA TRP A 4 -7.92 -9.26 4.11
C TRP A 4 -7.16 -9.35 2.79
N SER A 5 -6.29 -10.35 2.64
CA SER A 5 -5.57 -10.58 1.39
C SER A 5 -6.53 -10.89 0.24
N LYS A 6 -7.47 -11.81 0.43
CA LYS A 6 -8.50 -12.13 -0.57
C LYS A 6 -9.37 -10.93 -0.91
N SER A 7 -9.83 -10.18 0.10
CA SER A 7 -10.62 -8.97 -0.09
C SER A 7 -9.86 -7.93 -0.91
N PHE A 8 -8.62 -7.61 -0.53
CA PHE A 8 -7.80 -6.65 -1.27
C PHE A 8 -7.55 -7.10 -2.71
N LEU A 9 -7.13 -8.35 -2.93
CA LEU A 9 -6.83 -8.88 -4.26
C LEU A 9 -8.06 -8.86 -5.18
N SER A 10 -9.22 -9.24 -4.66
CA SER A 10 -10.49 -9.15 -5.39
C SER A 10 -10.81 -7.70 -5.76
N LEU A 11 -10.76 -6.80 -4.77
CA LEU A 11 -11.06 -5.40 -4.97
C LEU A 11 -10.08 -4.72 -5.92
N ARG A 12 -8.82 -5.13 -6.00
CA ARG A 12 -7.80 -4.54 -6.90
C ARG A 12 -8.18 -4.54 -8.38
N THR A 13 -9.11 -5.40 -8.78
CA THR A 13 -9.63 -5.49 -10.16
C THR A 13 -10.79 -4.52 -10.45
N VAL A 14 -11.39 -3.94 -9.42
CA VAL A 14 -12.51 -3.00 -9.51
C VAL A 14 -11.99 -1.60 -9.79
N ARG A 15 -12.45 -0.97 -10.88
CA ARG A 15 -12.15 0.44 -11.18
C ARG A 15 -13.11 1.36 -10.45
N GLY A 16 -12.58 2.15 -9.52
CA GLY A 16 -13.32 3.20 -8.81
C GLY A 16 -13.25 4.54 -9.52
N HIS A 17 -13.81 5.56 -8.89
CA HIS A 17 -13.84 6.93 -9.40
C HIS A 17 -12.44 7.46 -9.79
N PHE A 18 -11.46 7.25 -8.90
CA PHE A 18 -10.09 7.74 -9.10
C PHE A 18 -9.30 6.96 -10.15
N ASP A 19 -9.85 5.86 -10.66
CA ASP A 19 -9.32 5.07 -11.77
C ASP A 19 -10.21 5.18 -13.03
N GLY A 20 -11.02 6.25 -13.12
CA GLY A 20 -11.88 6.55 -14.28
C GLY A 20 -13.16 5.73 -14.36
N GLY A 21 -13.52 5.00 -13.30
CA GLY A 21 -14.78 4.29 -13.15
C GLY A 21 -15.87 5.13 -12.47
N PRO A 22 -17.07 4.57 -12.26
CA PRO A 22 -18.05 5.15 -11.35
C PRO A 22 -17.54 5.06 -9.90
N TRP A 23 -17.97 5.99 -9.06
CA TRP A 23 -17.70 5.93 -7.63
C TRP A 23 -18.33 4.69 -7.00
N THR A 24 -17.56 3.95 -6.21
CA THR A 24 -18.04 2.81 -5.42
C THR A 24 -17.48 2.83 -4.00
N ALA A 25 -18.35 2.61 -3.02
CA ALA A 25 -17.98 2.71 -1.62
C ALA A 25 -16.86 1.73 -1.20
N SER A 26 -16.80 0.55 -1.80
CA SER A 26 -15.82 -0.48 -1.43
C SER A 26 -14.38 -0.09 -1.78
N VAL A 27 -14.16 0.75 -2.80
CA VAL A 27 -12.80 1.11 -3.24
C VAL A 27 -12.47 2.61 -3.11
N ASP A 28 -13.47 3.49 -3.15
CA ASP A 28 -13.26 4.95 -3.15
C ASP A 28 -13.50 5.61 -1.78
N ARG A 29 -14.24 4.94 -0.88
CA ARG A 29 -14.60 5.52 0.42
C ARG A 29 -13.49 5.33 1.44
N TRP A 30 -13.15 6.40 2.16
CA TRP A 30 -12.35 6.28 3.37
C TRP A 30 -12.98 5.31 4.38
N GLY A 31 -12.18 4.37 4.86
CA GLY A 31 -12.69 3.28 5.71
C GLY A 31 -13.63 2.33 4.97
N GLY A 32 -13.67 2.35 3.64
CA GLY A 32 -14.29 1.31 2.83
C GLY A 32 -13.47 0.03 2.83
N GLU A 33 -13.99 -1.03 2.20
CA GLU A 33 -13.43 -2.38 2.27
C GLU A 33 -11.96 -2.44 1.83
N ARG A 34 -11.59 -1.81 0.70
CA ARG A 34 -10.21 -1.80 0.19
C ARG A 34 -9.27 -1.09 1.18
N HIS A 35 -9.70 0.05 1.71
CA HIS A 35 -8.92 0.81 2.70
C HIS A 35 -8.67 0.00 3.98
N GLN A 36 -9.72 -0.60 4.53
CA GLN A 36 -9.61 -1.42 5.75
C GLN A 36 -8.71 -2.64 5.51
N ALA A 37 -8.87 -3.34 4.39
CA ALA A 37 -8.03 -4.48 4.05
C ALA A 37 -6.54 -4.09 3.96
N MET A 38 -6.23 -2.99 3.27
CA MET A 38 -4.87 -2.45 3.19
C MET A 38 -4.32 -2.05 4.56
N GLN A 39 -5.13 -1.40 5.39
CA GLN A 39 -4.72 -0.98 6.74
C GLN A 39 -4.40 -2.19 7.63
N CYS A 40 -5.25 -3.23 7.64
CA CYS A 40 -4.99 -4.44 8.40
C CYS A 40 -3.77 -5.21 7.89
N LEU A 41 -3.59 -5.30 6.56
CA LEU A 41 -2.40 -5.91 5.96
C LEU A 41 -1.13 -5.13 6.31
N ALA A 42 -1.17 -3.79 6.29
CA ALA A 42 -0.06 -2.92 6.65
C ALA A 42 0.39 -3.10 8.10
N GLN A 43 -0.58 -3.13 9.02
CA GLN A 43 -0.33 -3.35 10.44
C GLN A 43 0.29 -4.73 10.68
N HIS A 44 -0.30 -5.78 10.12
CA HIS A 44 0.20 -7.14 10.27
C HIS A 44 1.59 -7.34 9.66
N ALA A 45 1.82 -6.80 8.46
CA ALA A 45 3.12 -6.85 7.80
C ALA A 45 4.22 -6.18 8.64
N SER A 46 3.91 -5.04 9.25
CA SER A 46 4.85 -4.29 10.09
C SER A 46 5.11 -5.02 11.41
N SER A 47 4.10 -5.63 12.03
CA SER A 47 4.26 -6.36 13.30
C SER A 47 5.10 -7.62 13.14
N GLU A 48 4.97 -8.32 12.01
CA GLU A 48 5.67 -9.57 11.72
C GLU A 48 7.03 -9.36 11.02
N ALA A 49 7.42 -8.12 10.74
CA ALA A 49 8.56 -7.80 9.87
C ALA A 49 8.54 -8.61 8.57
N ALA A 50 7.37 -8.66 7.93
CA ALA A 50 7.09 -9.53 6.80
C ALA A 50 8.09 -9.34 5.66
N THR A 51 8.43 -10.42 4.97
CA THR A 51 9.33 -10.38 3.82
C THR A 51 8.63 -9.81 2.59
N ALA A 52 9.43 -9.27 1.65
CA ALA A 52 8.95 -8.85 0.34
C ALA A 52 8.08 -9.92 -0.36
N ALA A 53 8.45 -11.20 -0.25
CA ALA A 53 7.71 -12.32 -0.82
C ALA A 53 6.34 -12.53 -0.16
N GLN A 54 6.24 -12.36 1.17
CA GLN A 54 4.96 -12.43 1.88
C GLN A 54 4.04 -11.28 1.48
N ILE A 55 4.55 -10.05 1.37
CA ILE A 55 3.77 -8.91 0.89
C ILE A 55 3.26 -9.16 -0.53
N ALA A 56 4.13 -9.61 -1.43
CA ALA A 56 3.74 -9.97 -2.80
C ALA A 56 2.68 -11.08 -2.85
N LYS A 57 2.75 -12.05 -1.94
CA LYS A 57 1.74 -13.11 -1.81
C LYS A 57 0.39 -12.55 -1.34
N TRP A 58 0.39 -11.62 -0.39
CA TRP A 58 -0.84 -11.10 0.20
C TRP A 58 -1.52 -10.02 -0.65
N MET A 59 -0.73 -9.20 -1.34
CA MET A 59 -1.22 -8.00 -2.04
C MET A 59 -0.97 -8.03 -3.55
N GLY A 60 -0.27 -9.05 -4.07
CA GLY A 60 0.21 -9.02 -5.45
C GLY A 60 1.44 -8.12 -5.60
N PRO A 61 1.91 -7.86 -6.82
CA PRO A 61 3.06 -6.99 -7.04
C PRO A 61 2.69 -5.52 -6.72
N PRO A 62 3.63 -4.74 -6.15
CA PRO A 62 3.43 -3.30 -5.96
C PRO A 62 3.36 -2.59 -7.31
N GLU A 63 2.62 -1.48 -7.37
CA GLU A 63 2.61 -0.62 -8.55
C GLU A 63 3.97 0.08 -8.75
N GLN A 64 4.69 0.40 -7.67
CA GLN A 64 6.01 1.03 -7.75
C GLN A 64 6.97 0.48 -6.68
N ARG A 65 8.26 0.46 -7.02
CA ARG A 65 9.35 0.18 -6.07
C ARG A 65 10.32 1.35 -6.09
N LEU A 66 10.40 2.09 -5.00
CA LEU A 66 11.24 3.27 -4.87
C LEU A 66 12.52 2.92 -4.11
N ARG A 67 13.62 3.56 -4.47
CA ARG A 67 14.88 3.54 -3.69
C ARG A 67 15.06 4.91 -3.05
N CYS A 68 15.18 4.93 -1.72
CA CYS A 68 15.34 6.17 -0.96
C CYS A 68 16.80 6.37 -0.49
N PRO A 69 17.29 7.62 -0.44
CA PRO A 69 16.55 8.85 -0.71
C PRO A 69 16.41 9.13 -2.23
N SER A 70 15.23 9.59 -2.63
CA SER A 70 14.94 10.14 -3.96
C SER A 70 13.74 11.07 -3.86
N VAL A 71 13.54 11.93 -4.87
CA VAL A 71 12.38 12.85 -4.90
C VAL A 71 11.04 12.11 -4.85
N GLU A 72 10.99 10.90 -5.42
CA GLU A 72 9.81 10.05 -5.42
C GLU A 72 9.45 9.54 -4.02
N CYS A 73 10.43 9.45 -3.11
CA CYS A 73 10.23 9.06 -1.72
C CYS A 73 9.70 10.19 -0.83
N THR A 74 9.49 11.41 -1.34
CA THR A 74 9.13 12.58 -0.52
C THR A 74 7.92 12.30 0.40
N ALA A 75 6.89 11.63 -0.14
CA ALA A 75 5.68 11.27 0.62
C ALA A 75 5.90 10.21 1.72
N PHE A 76 7.02 9.49 1.69
CA PHE A 76 7.38 8.45 2.67
C PHE A 76 8.62 8.83 3.50
N SER A 77 9.19 10.01 3.29
CA SER A 77 10.48 10.44 3.87
C SER A 77 10.53 10.42 5.39
N ALA A 78 9.42 10.68 6.08
CA ALA A 78 9.34 10.61 7.54
C ALA A 78 9.50 9.18 8.09
N THR A 79 9.23 8.17 7.27
CA THR A 79 9.27 6.74 7.64
C THR A 79 10.43 6.01 6.95
N ALA A 80 10.80 6.41 5.75
CA ALA A 80 11.87 5.80 4.96
C ALA A 80 13.25 6.31 5.42
N GLY A 81 14.18 5.38 5.64
CA GLY A 81 15.59 5.72 5.91
C GLY A 81 16.40 5.94 4.64
N ASN A 82 17.64 6.42 4.79
CA ASN A 82 18.57 6.78 3.71
C ASN A 82 19.05 5.61 2.82
N THR A 83 18.54 4.40 3.00
CA THR A 83 18.85 3.22 2.18
C THR A 83 17.65 2.29 2.05
N SER A 84 16.45 2.79 2.32
CA SER A 84 15.23 1.99 2.28
C SER A 84 14.74 1.78 0.85
N GLU A 85 14.22 0.59 0.58
CA GLU A 85 13.36 0.35 -0.57
C GLU A 85 11.90 0.57 -0.12
N VAL A 86 11.06 1.21 -0.91
CA VAL A 86 9.64 1.42 -0.59
C VAL A 86 8.78 0.74 -1.64
N TRP A 87 7.94 -0.21 -1.23
CA TRP A 87 6.97 -0.86 -2.11
C TRP A 87 5.63 -0.15 -2.00
N VAL A 88 5.19 0.45 -3.10
CA VAL A 88 4.02 1.32 -3.13
C VAL A 88 2.83 0.57 -3.71
N TYR A 89 1.72 0.59 -2.98
CA TYR A 89 0.43 0.04 -3.37
C TYR A 89 -0.62 1.14 -3.50
N HIS A 90 -1.39 1.13 -4.59
CA HIS A 90 -2.45 2.09 -4.84
C HIS A 90 -3.75 1.73 -4.11
N TRP A 91 -4.43 2.72 -3.53
CA TRP A 91 -5.78 2.57 -2.98
C TRP A 91 -6.83 3.20 -3.89
N ARG A 92 -6.77 4.51 -4.16
CA ARG A 92 -7.68 5.26 -5.04
C ARG A 92 -6.93 5.72 -6.28
N GLY A 93 -6.59 4.76 -7.14
CA GLY A 93 -5.58 4.97 -8.17
C GLY A 93 -4.25 5.46 -7.58
N ALA A 94 -3.51 6.26 -8.35
CA ALA A 94 -2.25 6.85 -7.90
C ALA A 94 -2.42 7.97 -6.86
N HIS A 95 -3.65 8.36 -6.53
CA HIS A 95 -3.97 9.48 -5.64
C HIS A 95 -3.53 9.19 -4.20
N ASP A 96 -4.06 8.11 -3.62
CA ASP A 96 -3.75 7.68 -2.25
C ASP A 96 -3.04 6.34 -2.27
N ARG A 97 -1.89 6.30 -1.59
CA ARG A 97 -0.94 5.20 -1.72
C ARG A 97 -0.47 4.72 -0.36
N LEU A 98 -0.29 3.42 -0.22
CA LEU A 98 0.34 2.78 0.92
C LEU A 98 1.77 2.38 0.54
N GLY A 99 2.76 2.86 1.28
CA GLY A 99 4.16 2.48 1.13
C GLY A 99 4.60 1.52 2.23
N PHE A 100 5.17 0.37 1.86
CA PHE A 100 5.91 -0.50 2.76
C PHE A 100 7.38 -0.15 2.72
N VAL A 101 7.92 0.34 3.82
CA VAL A 101 9.34 0.65 3.98
C VAL A 101 10.10 -0.62 4.30
N MET A 102 10.98 -1.01 3.39
CA MET A 102 11.77 -2.24 3.45
C MET A 102 13.20 -1.92 3.89
N THR A 103 13.72 -2.75 4.80
CA THR A 103 15.14 -2.77 5.17
C THR A 103 15.60 -4.22 5.18
N ALA A 104 16.70 -4.52 4.47
CA ALA A 104 17.23 -5.88 4.32
C ALA A 104 16.16 -6.90 3.89
N GLY A 105 15.28 -6.52 2.97
CA GLY A 105 14.23 -7.39 2.40
C GLY A 105 13.00 -7.64 3.30
N ARG A 106 12.89 -6.96 4.43
CA ARG A 106 11.76 -7.06 5.37
C ARG A 106 11.09 -5.72 5.61
N VAL A 107 9.79 -5.75 5.85
CA VAL A 107 8.99 -4.59 6.25
C VAL A 107 9.50 -4.12 7.62
N ARG A 108 9.90 -2.85 7.68
CA ARG A 108 10.22 -2.15 8.92
C ARG A 108 9.03 -1.32 9.40
N ALA A 109 8.31 -0.73 8.47
CA ALA A 109 7.16 0.13 8.73
C ALA A 109 6.30 0.24 7.46
N ALA A 110 5.08 0.73 7.63
CA ALA A 110 4.22 1.14 6.54
C ALA A 110 3.71 2.57 6.78
N SER A 111 3.50 3.33 5.70
CA SER A 111 3.03 4.71 5.78
C SER A 111 2.09 5.04 4.63
N TRP A 112 1.09 5.86 4.91
CA TRP A 112 0.15 6.35 3.91
C TRP A 112 0.65 7.67 3.33
N ALA A 113 0.63 7.75 2.00
CA ALA A 113 0.78 8.97 1.24
C ALA A 113 -0.60 9.38 0.73
N TYR A 114 -1.27 10.24 1.47
CA TYR A 114 -2.51 10.87 1.04
C TYR A 114 -2.19 12.14 0.26
N VAL A 115 -2.82 12.30 -0.90
CA VAL A 115 -2.92 13.60 -1.53
C VAL A 115 -4.23 14.19 -1.01
N GLY A 116 -4.17 15.37 -0.38
CA GLY A 116 -5.37 16.04 0.13
C GLY A 116 -6.43 16.20 -0.96
N GLU A 117 -7.69 16.41 -0.55
CA GLU A 117 -8.80 16.64 -1.49
C GLU A 117 -8.61 17.88 -2.37
#